data_AF-A0A397STL4-F1
#
_entry.id   AF-A0A397STL4-F1
#
_cell.length_a   1.000
_cell.length_b   1.000
_cell.length_c   1.000
_cell.angle_alpha   90.00
_cell.angle_beta   90.00
_cell.angle_gamma   90.00
#
_symmetry.space_group_name_H-M   'P 1'
#
loop_
_entity.id
_entity.type
_entity.pdbx_description
1 polymer ?
#
loop_
_entity_poly.entity_id
_entity_poly.type
_entity_poly.pdbx_seq_one_letter_code
_entity_poly.pdbx_strand_id
1 'polypeptide(L)'
;MGRDGHTATFLPDTGEIIYIGGINKGYGLIDIANMTVNPPEPRYGHTAVLSKRDFFYIYSMKLRIVIFGGAHFIIEQPVKTPYVVLDTKTFEWYIGPGDLLTRAPFRHHTATLYNDYMFISFGKYIFF
;
A
#
# COMPACT_ATOMS: atom_id res chain seq x y z
N MET A 1 -22.44 2.56 -1.36
CA MET A 1 -21.16 2.76 -0.65
C MET A 1 -20.04 2.52 -1.65
N GLY A 2 -19.24 3.53 -1.98
CA GLY A 2 -18.18 3.40 -2.99
C GLY A 2 -16.87 3.97 -2.48
N ARG A 3 -15.76 3.34 -2.83
CA ARG A 3 -14.40 3.85 -2.62
C ARG A 3 -13.71 4.06 -3.96
N ASP A 4 -13.01 5.18 -4.11
CA ASP A 4 -12.19 5.48 -5.29
C ASP A 4 -10.70 5.55 -4.91
N GLY A 5 -9.82 5.18 -5.84
CA GLY A 5 -8.38 5.18 -5.62
C GLY A 5 -7.89 4.24 -4.51
N HIS A 6 -8.66 3.21 -4.18
CA HIS A 6 -8.27 2.13 -3.26
C HIS A 6 -7.52 1.04 -4.01
N THR A 7 -6.84 0.17 -3.27
CA THR A 7 -6.27 -1.07 -3.81
C THR A 7 -6.91 -2.27 -3.14
N ALA A 8 -6.91 -3.41 -3.83
CA ALA A 8 -7.42 -4.67 -3.31
C ALA A 8 -6.44 -5.80 -3.62
N THR A 9 -6.12 -6.61 -2.62
CA THR A 9 -5.15 -7.71 -2.73
C THR A 9 -5.77 -8.99 -2.19
N PHE A 10 -5.70 -10.07 -2.96
CA PHE A 10 -6.13 -11.41 -2.54
C PHE A 10 -5.06 -12.11 -1.71
N LEU A 11 -5.44 -12.65 -0.54
CA LEU A 11 -4.60 -13.48 0.31
C LEU A 11 -4.88 -14.97 0.05
N PRO A 12 -3.95 -15.71 -0.58
CA PRO A 12 -4.21 -17.11 -0.95
C PRO A 12 -4.23 -18.10 0.23
N ASP A 13 -3.67 -17.74 1.39
CA ASP A 13 -3.67 -18.58 2.58
C ASP A 13 -5.00 -18.57 3.34
N THR A 14 -5.69 -17.42 3.36
CA THR A 14 -7.00 -17.28 4.01
C THR A 14 -8.17 -17.28 3.03
N GLY A 15 -7.93 -16.99 1.75
CA GLY A 15 -8.98 -16.79 0.74
C GLY A 15 -9.66 -15.42 0.81
N GLU A 16 -9.12 -14.48 1.59
CA GLU A 16 -9.69 -13.16 1.81
C GLU A 16 -9.22 -12.13 0.77
N ILE A 17 -9.98 -11.06 0.59
CA ILE A 17 -9.57 -9.87 -0.17
C ILE A 17 -9.40 -8.71 0.79
N ILE A 18 -8.19 -8.16 0.84
CA ILE A 18 -7.85 -7.01 1.65
C ILE A 18 -7.95 -5.75 0.81
N TYR A 19 -8.73 -4.77 1.28
CA TYR A 19 -8.85 -3.44 0.68
C TYR A 19 -8.05 -2.41 1.48
N ILE A 20 -7.21 -1.61 0.80
CA ILE A 20 -6.33 -0.62 1.44
C ILE A 20 -6.59 0.77 0.86
N GLY A 21 -6.74 1.75 1.75
CA GLY A 21 -6.84 3.19 1.46
C GLY A 21 -7.94 3.57 0.46
N GLY A 22 -7.77 4.68 -0.24
CA GLY A 22 -8.80 5.28 -1.10
C GLY A 22 -9.74 6.21 -0.36
N ILE A 23 -10.64 6.84 -1.11
CA ILE A 23 -11.58 7.86 -0.63
C ILE A 23 -13.02 7.38 -0.73
N ASN A 24 -13.87 7.74 0.23
CA ASN A 24 -15.31 7.55 0.16
C ASN A 24 -16.02 8.92 0.11
N LYS A 25 -17.24 8.98 -0.44
CA LYS A 25 -18.06 10.21 -0.47
C LYS A 25 -18.67 10.61 0.89
N GLY A 26 -18.25 9.98 2.00
CA GLY A 26 -18.76 10.27 3.35
C GLY A 26 -18.45 9.17 4.37
N TYR A 27 -17.72 9.56 5.42
CA TYR A 27 -17.61 9.07 6.82
C TYR A 27 -17.74 7.58 7.23
N GLY A 28 -17.85 6.60 6.33
CA GLY A 28 -18.43 5.31 6.73
C GLY A 28 -17.71 4.02 6.36
N LEU A 29 -16.41 4.02 6.04
CA LEU A 29 -15.68 2.76 5.85
C LEU A 29 -14.50 2.69 6.81
N ILE A 30 -14.45 1.60 7.57
CA ILE A 30 -13.33 1.22 8.43
C ILE A 30 -12.15 1.02 7.49
N ASP A 31 -11.26 2.01 7.47
CA ASP A 31 -9.98 1.88 6.81
C ASP A 31 -9.23 0.72 7.48
N ILE A 32 -8.46 -0.07 6.74
CA ILE A 32 -7.65 -1.14 7.38
C ILE A 32 -6.76 -0.55 8.50
N ALA A 33 -6.45 0.75 8.38
CA ALA A 33 -5.83 1.56 9.41
C ALA A 33 -6.51 1.47 10.80
N ASN A 34 -7.85 1.39 10.85
CA ASN A 34 -8.63 1.33 12.09
C ASN A 34 -8.66 -0.08 12.71
N MET A 35 -8.16 -1.10 12.02
CA MET A 35 -8.10 -2.49 12.51
C MET A 35 -6.69 -2.90 12.96
N THR A 36 -5.73 -1.99 12.90
CA THR A 36 -4.30 -2.28 13.06
C THR A 36 -3.63 -1.37 14.07
N VAL A 37 -2.56 -1.83 14.71
CA VAL A 37 -1.74 -1.01 15.61
C VAL A 37 -0.86 -0.06 14.78
N ASN A 38 -0.91 1.24 15.05
CA ASN A 38 -0.11 2.30 14.41
C ASN A 38 -0.14 2.28 12.87
N PRO A 39 -1.31 2.55 12.26
CA PRO A 39 -1.44 2.52 10.82
C PRO A 39 -0.68 3.66 10.13
N PRO A 40 -0.28 3.46 8.86
CA PRO A 40 0.30 4.51 8.06
C PRO A 40 -0.73 5.59 7.73
N GLU A 41 -0.27 6.76 7.29
CA GLU A 41 -1.17 7.87 6.96
C GLU A 41 -2.17 7.49 5.85
N PRO A 42 -3.43 7.98 5.92
CA PRO A 42 -4.45 7.74 4.92
C PRO A 42 -3.98 8.18 3.52
N ARG A 43 -4.27 7.35 2.52
CA ARG A 43 -3.72 7.52 1.17
C ARG A 43 -4.68 7.05 0.09
N TYR A 44 -4.75 7.78 -1.02
CA TYR A 44 -5.49 7.38 -2.23
C TYR A 44 -4.56 7.34 -3.45
N GLY A 45 -4.92 6.53 -4.44
CA GLY A 45 -4.15 6.39 -5.66
C GLY A 45 -2.79 5.72 -5.49
N HIS A 46 -2.61 4.97 -4.41
CA HIS A 46 -1.41 4.17 -4.18
C HIS A 46 -1.50 2.84 -4.92
N THR A 47 -0.41 2.07 -4.87
CA THR A 47 -0.41 0.66 -5.27
C THR A 47 -0.18 -0.23 -4.05
N ALA A 48 -0.74 -1.44 -4.07
CA ALA A 48 -0.49 -2.47 -3.08
C ALA A 48 -0.21 -3.77 -3.82
N VAL A 49 0.91 -4.42 -3.50
CA VAL A 49 1.37 -5.62 -4.19
C VAL A 49 1.67 -6.70 -3.15
N LEU A 50 1.15 -7.91 -3.38
CA LEU A 50 1.47 -9.07 -2.55
C LEU A 50 2.90 -9.53 -2.83
N SER A 51 3.76 -9.43 -1.82
CA SER A 51 5.09 -10.01 -1.81
C SER A 51 5.04 -11.43 -1.26
N LYS A 52 5.48 -12.38 -2.08
CA LYS A 52 5.76 -13.76 -1.67
C LYS A 52 7.24 -13.85 -1.38
N ARG A 53 7.65 -13.53 -0.15
CA ARG A 53 9.04 -13.73 0.24
C ARG A 53 9.23 -15.20 0.63
N ASP A 54 9.85 -15.95 -0.26
CA ASP A 54 10.42 -17.25 0.07
C ASP A 54 11.69 -16.99 0.88
N PHE A 55 11.55 -16.85 2.20
CA PHE A 55 12.74 -16.98 3.04
C PHE A 55 13.19 -18.44 2.91
N PHE A 56 14.46 -18.66 2.57
CA PHE A 56 15.11 -19.95 2.29
C PHE A 56 15.16 -20.87 3.52
N TYR A 57 14.01 -21.16 4.11
CA TYR A 57 13.79 -22.24 5.06
C TYR A 57 12.32 -22.67 4.90
N ILE A 58 12.20 -23.87 4.36
CA ILE A 58 10.98 -24.65 4.17
C ILE A 58 10.08 -24.48 5.42
N TYR A 59 8.76 -24.26 5.21
CA TYR A 59 7.64 -24.26 6.18
C TYR A 59 6.90 -22.94 6.49
N SER A 60 7.32 -21.74 6.05
CA SER A 60 6.45 -20.55 6.24
C SER A 60 6.67 -19.47 5.19
N MET A 61 5.85 -19.48 4.13
CA MET A 61 5.72 -18.32 3.24
C MET A 61 5.19 -17.16 4.09
N LYS A 62 5.97 -16.07 4.18
CA LYS A 62 5.53 -14.84 4.81
C LYS A 62 4.99 -13.93 3.73
N LEU A 63 3.67 -13.95 3.58
CA LEU A 63 2.97 -13.01 2.73
C LEU A 63 3.02 -11.63 3.38
N ARG A 64 3.37 -10.63 2.58
CA ARG A 64 3.39 -9.23 2.98
C ARG A 64 2.74 -8.41 1.89
N ILE A 65 1.98 -7.39 2.26
CA ILE A 65 1.48 -6.43 1.27
C ILE A 65 2.41 -5.22 1.31
N VAL A 66 3.09 -4.97 0.20
CA VAL A 66 3.94 -3.78 0.03
C VAL A 66 3.09 -2.71 -0.63
N ILE A 67 3.00 -1.55 0.02
CA ILE A 67 2.25 -0.40 -0.46
C ILE A 67 3.21 0.73 -0.82
N PHE A 68 3.01 1.29 -2.01
CA PHE A 68 3.83 2.39 -2.51
C PHE A 68 3.00 3.61 -2.92
N GLY A 69 3.52 4.78 -2.55
CA GLY A 69 2.98 6.09 -2.83
C GLY A 69 1.61 6.31 -2.20
N GLY A 70 0.78 7.00 -2.96
CA GLY A 70 -0.47 7.62 -2.54
C GLY A 70 -0.29 9.07 -2.13
N ALA A 71 -1.43 9.73 -2.00
CA ALA A 71 -1.50 11.13 -1.64
C ALA A 71 -2.61 11.38 -0.64
N HIS A 72 -2.60 12.56 -0.02
CA HIS A 72 -3.75 13.07 0.70
C HIS A 72 -4.71 13.76 -0.29
N PHE A 73 -5.96 13.32 -0.35
CA PHE A 73 -6.92 13.76 -1.38
C PHE A 73 -7.18 15.26 -1.38
N ILE A 74 -7.34 15.86 -0.20
CA ILE A 74 -7.75 17.26 -0.08
C ILE A 74 -6.64 18.22 -0.54
N ILE A 75 -5.38 17.93 -0.17
CA ILE A 75 -4.24 18.83 -0.42
C ILE A 75 -3.43 18.41 -1.64
N GLU A 76 -3.77 17.27 -2.25
CA GLU A 76 -3.10 16.67 -3.39
C GLU A 76 -1.60 16.38 -3.24
N GLN A 77 -1.06 16.43 -2.01
CA GLN A 77 0.35 16.16 -1.74
C GLN A 77 0.63 14.67 -1.48
N PRO A 78 1.82 14.16 -1.85
CA PRO A 78 2.25 12.82 -1.47
C PRO A 78 2.19 12.63 0.03
N VAL A 79 1.94 11.39 0.40
CA VAL A 79 2.10 10.90 1.76
C VAL A 79 3.57 11.02 2.19
N LYS A 80 3.82 11.38 3.45
CA LYS A 80 5.18 11.49 4.00
C LYS A 80 5.91 10.16 4.04
N THR A 81 5.19 9.04 4.04
CA THR A 81 5.70 7.67 4.14
C THR A 81 5.28 6.88 2.91
N PRO A 82 5.92 7.09 1.75
CA PRO A 82 5.47 6.50 0.50
C PRO A 82 5.67 4.98 0.47
N TYR A 83 6.58 4.41 1.26
CA TYR A 83 6.79 2.97 1.33
C TYR A 83 6.35 2.43 2.70
N VAL A 84 5.35 1.55 2.70
CA VAL A 84 4.87 0.87 3.91
C VAL A 84 4.57 -0.59 3.61
N VAL A 85 4.71 -1.46 4.59
CA VAL A 85 4.50 -2.90 4.44
C VAL A 85 3.58 -3.41 5.54
N LEU A 86 2.57 -4.19 5.17
CA LEU A 86 1.69 -4.90 6.10
C LEU A 86 2.15 -6.36 6.22
N ASP A 87 2.41 -6.83 7.43
CA ASP A 87 2.50 -8.26 7.72
C ASP A 87 1.09 -8.85 7.75
N THR A 88 0.79 -9.81 6.88
CA THR A 88 -0.59 -10.32 6.73
C THR A 88 -0.97 -11.33 7.81
N LYS A 89 -0.03 -11.76 8.65
CA LYS A 89 -0.31 -12.68 9.77
C LYS A 89 -0.56 -11.93 11.06
N THR A 90 0.25 -10.89 11.34
CA THR A 90 0.14 -10.12 12.58
C THR A 90 -0.68 -8.83 12.41
N PHE A 91 -0.93 -8.40 11.17
CA PHE A 91 -1.54 -7.11 10.84
C PHE A 91 -0.76 -5.91 11.41
N GLU A 92 0.54 -6.08 11.58
CA GLU A 92 1.45 -5.02 11.98
C GLU A 92 2.05 -4.29 10.77
N TRP A 93 2.29 -3.00 10.94
CA TRP A 93 2.87 -2.14 9.92
C TRP A 93 4.37 -1.97 10.11
N TYR A 94 5.10 -2.08 8.99
CA TYR A 94 6.44 -1.54 8.85
C TYR A 94 6.38 -0.27 8.02
N ILE A 95 6.83 0.84 8.60
CA ILE A 95 6.86 2.15 7.94
C ILE A 95 8.29 2.40 7.47
N GLY A 96 8.48 2.54 6.16
CA GLY A 96 9.77 2.88 5.59
C GLY A 96 10.18 4.32 5.84
N PRO A 97 11.42 4.70 5.46
CA PRO A 97 11.87 6.08 5.57
C PRO A 97 10.96 7.01 4.77
N GLY A 98 10.60 8.15 5.37
CA GLY A 98 9.68 9.09 4.76
C GLY A 98 10.28 9.86 3.57
N ASP A 99 11.57 10.17 3.65
CA ASP A 99 12.29 10.92 2.61
C ASP A 99 12.90 9.98 1.55
N LEU A 100 12.08 9.08 1.01
CA LEU A 100 12.49 8.32 -0.18
C LEU A 100 12.56 9.30 -1.36
N LEU A 101 13.76 9.78 -1.66
CA LEU A 101 14.08 10.49 -2.90
C LEU A 101 13.93 9.54 -4.09
N THR A 102 12.69 9.34 -4.47
CA THR A 102 12.30 8.48 -5.58
C THR A 102 11.82 9.33 -6.75
N ARG A 103 12.32 9.01 -7.95
CA ARG A 103 11.78 9.54 -9.21
C ARG A 103 10.54 8.76 -9.65
N ALA A 104 9.92 8.01 -8.75
CA ALA A 104 8.67 7.32 -9.02
C ALA A 104 7.48 8.29 -8.91
N PRO A 105 6.43 8.09 -9.71
CA PRO A 105 5.19 8.84 -9.60
C PRO A 105 4.53 8.56 -8.25
N PHE A 106 4.00 9.59 -7.62
CA PHE A 106 3.52 9.47 -6.24
C PHE A 106 2.11 8.89 -6.15
N ARG A 107 1.27 8.99 -7.19
CA ARG A 107 -0.08 8.40 -7.19
C ARG A 107 -0.57 8.05 -8.59
N HIS A 108 -1.66 7.28 -8.65
CA HIS A 108 -2.32 6.78 -9.86
C HIS A 108 -1.37 6.04 -10.80
N HIS A 109 -0.34 5.41 -10.23
CA HIS A 109 0.60 4.56 -10.94
C HIS A 109 0.15 3.10 -10.84
N THR A 110 0.75 2.23 -11.64
CA THR A 110 0.69 0.78 -11.44
C THR A 110 2.03 0.27 -10.94
N ALA A 111 2.01 -0.79 -10.17
CA ALA A 111 3.21 -1.41 -9.64
C ALA A 111 3.10 -2.92 -9.64
N THR A 112 4.23 -3.59 -9.83
CA THR A 112 4.39 -5.02 -9.63
C THR A 112 5.69 -5.30 -8.89
N LEU A 113 5.79 -6.47 -8.28
CA LEU A 113 6.99 -6.93 -7.60
C LEU A 113 7.56 -8.12 -8.36
N TYR A 114 8.86 -8.07 -8.65
CA TYR A 114 9.61 -9.19 -9.18
C TYR A 114 10.90 -9.33 -8.39
N ASN A 115 11.05 -10.47 -7.70
CA ASN A 115 12.06 -10.67 -6.66
C ASN A 115 12.02 -9.55 -5.62
N ASP A 116 13.15 -8.91 -5.35
CA ASP A 116 13.27 -7.81 -4.39
C ASP A 116 13.06 -6.42 -5.03
N TYR A 117 12.63 -6.35 -6.30
CA TYR A 117 12.45 -5.11 -7.03
C TYR A 117 10.98 -4.81 -7.30
N MET A 118 10.57 -3.59 -6.94
CA MET A 118 9.27 -3.05 -7.33
C MET A 118 9.42 -2.23 -8.61
N PHE A 119 8.66 -2.61 -9.63
CA PHE A 119 8.56 -1.88 -10.89
C PHE A 119 7.34 -1.00 -10.82
N ILE A 120 7.50 0.30 -11.06
CA ILE A 120 6.44 1.30 -10.99
C ILE A 120 6.36 2.00 -12.35
N SER A 121 5.17 2.11 -12.92
CA SER A 121 4.95 2.77 -14.20
C SER A 121 3.67 3.59 -14.23
N PHE A 122 3.63 4.59 -15.11
CA PHE A 122 2.54 5.57 -15.26
C PHE A 122 2.25 6.36 -13.98
N GLY A 123 1.30 7.29 -14.02
CA GLY A 123 0.86 8.03 -12.83
C GLY A 123 1.36 9.47 -12.78
N LYS A 124 1.04 10.14 -11.67
CA LYS A 124 1.24 11.59 -11.48
C LYS A 124 2.53 11.86 -10.72
N TYR A 125 3.27 12.87 -11.19
CA TYR A 125 4.44 13.44 -10.53
C TYR A 125 4.08 14.77 -9.87
N ILE A 126 4.87 15.17 -8.86
CA ILE A 126 4.94 16.59 -8.49
C ILE A 126 5.90 17.23 -9.50
N PHE A 127 5.43 18.24 -10.23
CA PHE A 127 6.32 19.17 -10.91
C PHE A 127 6.62 20.30 -9.92
N PHE A 128 7.91 20.50 -9.61
CA PHE A 128 8.41 21.66 -8.87
C PHE A 128 8.73 22.78 -9.84
#